data_AF-A0A3N5LL25-F1
#
_entry.id   AF-A0A3N5LL25-F1
#
_cell.length_a   1.000
_cell.length_b   1.000
_cell.length_c   1.000
_cell.angle_alpha   90.00
_cell.angle_beta   90.00
_cell.angle_gamma   90.00
#
_symmetry.space_group_name_H-M   'P 1'
#
loop_
_entity.id
_entity.type
_entity.pdbx_description
1 polymer ?
#
loop_
_entity_poly.entity_id
_entity_poly.type
_entity_poly.pdbx_seq_one_letter_code
_entity_poly.pdbx_strand_id
1 'polypeptide(L)'
;MSLKPDHQTETTTDRNTQPGLSPAEQVRLALKPGLMGEYLQQLPGLEPEGNQNNRRLPCRILYMKIEPGDYCIVLYELGPRLVVGHLQWKNKLHHEVGYWLPEVGMRVYPYPLDPWLPSMTQALDPQVIAKALTQSIPELSSEAKRILRVEITPQRYRPGKRLTLRLDLNLKDNQTGEFETLTLYAKVYHNLAKARAVFEEMKVLADSPAVKSGRIILAETAGYIDELSIVLQKPVAGIPLENMIGSMDGPIAVGDPRAFDGTLLAASALAALHTSGVTTHRQRPIADELVRFHKRAARIASINPELGAQLSEVASILHEGLERLDSWGAEISLTHGDCKPSQFLISDAGVALLDFDHCGMADPANDVGTFLATLRQLAIRQSLKSHGRDPASARSAWLLTLENHFLDDYCTASQRDDGFRKRAAWYEAVALVRKALRGFGRSPFSPLPGALAAEAWNCLPDLNPSGIDTSTGARRQV
;
A
#
# COMPACT_ATOMS: atom_id res chain seq x y z
N MET A 1 -51.78 -27.14 9.44
CA MET A 1 -51.31 -27.35 10.83
C MET A 1 -49.80 -27.13 10.81
N SER A 2 -49.33 -25.89 10.92
CA SER A 2 -49.16 -25.11 12.15
C SER A 2 -48.19 -25.78 13.12
N LEU A 3 -46.94 -25.33 13.13
CA LEU A 3 -46.05 -25.34 14.30
C LEU A 3 -45.07 -24.15 14.16
N LYS A 4 -45.03 -23.37 15.24
CA LYS A 4 -44.42 -22.04 15.40
C LYS A 4 -42.89 -22.08 15.55
N PRO A 5 -42.20 -20.93 15.43
CA PRO A 5 -40.79 -20.78 15.80
C PRO A 5 -40.63 -20.77 17.32
N ASP A 6 -39.72 -21.59 17.84
CA ASP A 6 -39.34 -21.58 19.25
C ASP A 6 -38.29 -20.49 19.49
N HIS A 7 -38.69 -19.46 20.24
CA HIS A 7 -37.77 -18.58 20.95
C HIS A 7 -37.39 -19.27 22.27
N GLN A 8 -36.18 -19.83 22.34
CA GLN A 8 -35.56 -20.14 23.63
C GLN A 8 -34.15 -19.55 23.69
N THR A 9 -34.02 -18.59 24.59
CA THR A 9 -32.77 -18.12 25.18
C THR A 9 -32.14 -19.26 25.99
N GLU A 10 -31.24 -20.01 25.37
CA GLU A 10 -30.38 -20.96 26.08
C GLU A 10 -29.01 -20.33 26.37
N THR A 11 -28.85 -19.92 27.63
CA THR A 11 -27.57 -19.86 28.30
C THR A 11 -26.94 -21.25 28.31
N THR A 12 -26.08 -21.55 27.33
CA THR A 12 -25.26 -22.77 27.32
C THR A 12 -23.88 -22.45 27.86
N THR A 13 -23.70 -22.86 29.11
CA THR A 13 -22.42 -23.06 29.78
C THR A 13 -21.45 -23.88 28.93
N ASP A 14 -20.21 -23.39 28.86
CA ASP A 14 -18.99 -24.06 28.41
C ASP A 14 -18.97 -25.57 28.73
N ARG A 15 -19.23 -26.42 27.72
CA ARG A 15 -18.90 -27.86 27.75
C ARG A 15 -18.54 -28.38 26.35
N ASN A 16 -17.40 -27.92 25.82
CA ASN A 16 -16.45 -28.69 25.01
C ASN A 16 -15.40 -27.73 24.43
N THR A 17 -14.46 -27.29 25.26
CA THR A 17 -13.30 -26.54 24.76
C THR A 17 -12.06 -27.34 25.07
N GLN A 18 -11.58 -28.08 24.07
CA GLN A 18 -10.13 -28.15 23.87
C GLN A 18 -9.61 -26.70 23.98
N PRO A 19 -8.49 -26.43 24.69
CA PRO A 19 -7.95 -25.09 24.74
C PRO A 19 -7.76 -24.61 23.30
N GLY A 20 -8.53 -23.60 22.90
CA GLY A 20 -8.49 -23.07 21.55
C GLY A 20 -7.08 -22.60 21.23
N LEU A 21 -6.63 -22.79 19.98
CA LEU A 21 -5.33 -22.33 19.52
C LEU A 21 -5.13 -20.85 19.89
N SER A 22 -3.98 -20.54 20.49
CA SER A 22 -3.61 -19.16 20.75
C SER A 22 -3.47 -18.37 19.44
N PRO A 23 -3.63 -17.03 19.46
CA PRO A 23 -3.42 -16.19 18.27
C PRO A 23 -2.11 -16.47 17.52
N ALA A 24 -1.02 -16.70 18.27
CA ALA A 24 0.28 -17.01 17.71
C ALA A 24 0.32 -18.38 17.01
N GLU A 25 -0.33 -19.39 17.59
CA GLU A 25 -0.44 -20.72 16.97
C GLU A 25 -1.30 -20.69 15.71
N GLN A 26 -2.42 -19.98 15.73
CA GLN A 26 -3.28 -19.80 14.56
C GLN A 26 -2.53 -19.16 13.40
N VAL A 27 -1.79 -18.07 13.66
CA VAL A 27 -0.93 -17.44 12.64
C VAL A 27 0.13 -18.41 12.14
N ARG A 28 0.80 -19.15 13.04
CA ARG A 28 1.83 -20.12 12.65
C ARG A 28 1.28 -21.21 11.74
N LEU A 29 0.05 -21.68 11.96
CA LEU A 29 -0.62 -22.65 11.09
C LEU A 29 -1.03 -22.02 9.75
N ALA A 30 -1.64 -20.83 9.79
CA ALA A 30 -2.05 -20.08 8.59
C ALA A 30 -0.86 -19.76 7.65
N LEU A 31 0.35 -19.65 8.21
CA LEU A 31 1.59 -19.39 7.45
C LEU A 31 2.30 -20.67 6.95
N LYS A 32 1.65 -21.84 6.97
CA LYS A 32 2.15 -23.08 6.37
C LYS A 32 1.40 -23.37 5.07
N PRO A 33 1.90 -22.95 3.89
CA PRO A 33 1.15 -23.09 2.63
C PRO A 33 0.81 -24.54 2.31
N GLY A 34 1.69 -25.50 2.58
CA GLY A 34 1.40 -26.92 2.40
C GLY A 34 0.16 -27.35 3.18
N LEU A 35 0.16 -27.12 4.51
CA LEU A 35 -0.95 -27.47 5.38
C LEU A 35 -2.24 -26.76 4.94
N MET A 36 -2.15 -25.45 4.66
CA MET A 36 -3.29 -24.68 4.19
C MET A 36 -3.83 -25.21 2.87
N GLY A 37 -2.99 -25.65 1.94
CA GLY A 37 -3.44 -26.27 0.70
C GLY A 37 -4.29 -27.52 0.91
N GLU A 38 -3.93 -28.37 1.89
CA GLU A 38 -4.70 -29.57 2.24
C GLU A 38 -6.08 -29.22 2.82
N TYR A 39 -6.16 -28.19 3.65
CA TYR A 39 -7.41 -27.73 4.24
C TYR A 39 -8.30 -27.01 3.23
N LEU A 40 -7.73 -26.11 2.44
CA LEU A 40 -8.49 -25.28 1.52
C LEU A 40 -9.08 -26.08 0.35
N GLN A 41 -8.38 -27.11 -0.15
CA GLN A 41 -8.87 -27.94 -1.26
C GLN A 41 -10.05 -28.87 -0.89
N GLN A 42 -10.38 -28.98 0.40
CA GLN A 42 -11.54 -29.73 0.89
C GLN A 42 -12.82 -28.87 0.91
N LEU A 43 -12.69 -27.55 0.71
CA LEU A 43 -13.82 -26.63 0.72
C LEU A 43 -14.56 -26.68 -0.63
N PRO A 44 -15.91 -26.57 -0.62
CA PRO A 44 -16.69 -26.60 -1.86
C PRO A 44 -16.29 -25.49 -2.85
N GLY A 45 -16.03 -25.88 -4.10
CA GLY A 45 -15.57 -25.01 -5.18
C GLY A 45 -14.05 -24.80 -5.22
N LEU A 46 -13.30 -25.40 -4.30
CA LEU A 46 -11.83 -25.33 -4.23
C LEU A 46 -11.15 -26.69 -4.49
N GLU A 47 -11.92 -27.73 -4.82
CA GLU A 47 -11.43 -29.07 -5.11
C GLU A 47 -10.59 -29.12 -6.41
N PRO A 48 -9.65 -30.09 -6.55
CA PRO A 48 -8.95 -30.31 -7.82
C PRO A 48 -9.93 -30.57 -8.97
N GLU A 49 -9.67 -30.00 -10.16
CA GLU A 49 -10.52 -30.22 -11.33
C GLU A 49 -10.29 -31.60 -11.97
N GLY A 50 -11.38 -32.27 -12.36
CA GLY A 50 -11.37 -33.59 -13.02
C GLY A 50 -11.23 -34.77 -12.07
N ASN A 51 -10.99 -35.98 -12.61
CA ASN A 51 -10.87 -37.25 -11.86
C ASN A 51 -9.59 -37.34 -10.98
N GLN A 52 -9.00 -36.21 -10.61
CA GLN A 52 -7.74 -36.10 -9.86
C GLN A 52 -7.98 -35.82 -8.37
N ASN A 53 -8.97 -36.49 -7.75
CA ASN A 53 -9.32 -36.32 -6.33
C ASN A 53 -8.13 -36.52 -5.36
N ASN A 54 -7.03 -37.13 -5.80
CA ASN A 54 -5.84 -37.38 -4.99
C ASN A 54 -4.68 -36.39 -5.25
N ARG A 55 -4.82 -35.40 -6.14
CA ARG A 55 -3.74 -34.46 -6.45
C ARG A 55 -3.80 -33.25 -5.53
N ARG A 56 -2.76 -33.06 -4.72
CA ARG A 56 -2.59 -31.86 -3.88
C ARG A 56 -2.36 -30.64 -4.76
N LEU A 57 -3.20 -29.62 -4.61
CA LEU A 57 -3.02 -28.35 -5.31
C LEU A 57 -1.82 -27.60 -4.72
N PRO A 58 -0.97 -26.96 -5.54
CA PRO A 58 0.09 -26.09 -5.02
C PRO A 58 -0.57 -24.92 -4.29
N CYS A 59 -0.07 -24.61 -3.09
CA CYS A 59 -0.55 -23.48 -2.31
C CYS A 59 0.63 -22.56 -1.98
N ARG A 60 0.45 -21.25 -2.21
CA ARG A 60 1.43 -20.20 -1.92
C ARG A 60 0.76 -19.05 -1.20
N ILE A 61 1.51 -18.35 -0.36
CA ILE A 61 1.04 -17.11 0.27
C ILE A 61 1.50 -15.94 -0.60
N LEU A 62 0.53 -15.20 -1.15
CA LEU A 62 0.79 -14.01 -1.97
C LEU A 62 0.86 -12.74 -1.13
N TYR A 63 0.13 -12.69 -0.03
CA TYR A 63 0.07 -11.54 0.85
C TYR A 63 -0.30 -11.98 2.26
N MET A 64 0.26 -11.30 3.26
CA MET A 64 -0.23 -11.38 4.62
C MET A 64 -0.20 -10.02 5.29
N LYS A 65 -1.09 -9.84 6.27
CA LYS A 65 -1.08 -8.70 7.17
C LYS A 65 -1.59 -9.13 8.54
N ILE A 66 -0.75 -8.99 9.56
CA ILE A 66 -1.13 -9.07 10.96
C ILE A 66 -1.18 -7.68 11.58
N GLU A 67 -2.24 -7.41 12.34
CA GLU A 67 -2.30 -6.37 13.35
C GLU A 67 -2.32 -7.08 14.71
N PRO A 68 -1.20 -7.11 15.46
CA PRO A 68 -1.11 -7.93 16.67
C PRO A 68 -2.21 -7.61 17.68
N GLY A 69 -2.87 -8.66 18.18
CA GLY A 69 -4.00 -8.57 19.10
C GLY A 69 -5.33 -8.13 18.46
N ASP A 70 -5.39 -7.97 17.14
CA ASP A 70 -6.59 -7.54 16.42
C ASP A 70 -7.02 -8.59 15.39
N TYR A 71 -6.25 -8.75 14.31
CA TYR A 71 -6.57 -9.67 13.22
C TYR A 71 -5.33 -10.08 12.41
N CYS A 72 -5.47 -11.14 11.60
CA CYS A 72 -4.53 -11.52 10.56
C CYS A 72 -5.28 -11.89 9.26
N ILE A 73 -4.85 -11.32 8.14
CA ILE A 73 -5.34 -11.64 6.80
C ILE A 73 -4.23 -12.32 6.02
N VAL A 74 -4.54 -13.41 5.33
CA VAL A 74 -3.62 -14.13 4.46
C VAL A 74 -4.30 -14.35 3.11
N LEU A 75 -3.64 -14.00 2.02
CA LEU A 75 -4.08 -14.30 0.66
C LEU A 75 -3.27 -15.47 0.14
N TYR A 76 -3.98 -16.54 -0.20
CA TYR A 76 -3.42 -17.75 -0.79
C TYR A 76 -3.67 -17.77 -2.30
N GLU A 77 -2.69 -18.27 -3.04
CA GLU A 77 -2.85 -18.85 -4.37
C GLU A 77 -2.95 -20.37 -4.18
N LEU A 78 -4.07 -20.97 -4.54
CA LEU A 78 -4.34 -22.42 -4.48
C LEU A 78 -4.64 -22.91 -5.90
N GLY A 79 -3.67 -23.56 -6.53
CA GLY A 79 -3.75 -23.84 -7.96
C GLY A 79 -3.97 -22.54 -8.75
N PRO A 80 -5.03 -22.42 -9.57
CA PRO A 80 -5.36 -21.17 -10.28
C PRO A 80 -6.23 -20.20 -9.45
N ARG A 81 -6.60 -20.54 -8.22
CA ARG A 81 -7.62 -19.83 -7.44
C ARG A 81 -6.98 -18.95 -6.37
N LEU A 82 -7.61 -17.82 -6.09
CA LEU A 82 -7.26 -16.97 -4.95
C LEU A 82 -8.20 -17.23 -3.78
N VAL A 83 -7.65 -17.26 -2.57
CA VAL A 83 -8.43 -17.51 -1.36
C VAL A 83 -7.96 -16.60 -0.23
N VAL A 84 -8.88 -15.89 0.41
CA VAL A 84 -8.57 -15.03 1.57
C VAL A 84 -8.86 -15.78 2.86
N GLY A 85 -7.84 -16.00 3.68
CA GLY A 85 -7.97 -16.43 5.07
C GLY A 85 -7.99 -15.23 6.02
N HIS A 86 -8.84 -15.30 7.04
CA HIS A 86 -9.03 -14.23 8.01
C HIS A 86 -9.16 -14.77 9.44
N LEU A 87 -8.19 -14.45 10.27
CA LEU A 87 -8.17 -14.66 11.72
C LEU A 87 -8.58 -13.36 12.39
N GLN A 88 -9.59 -13.39 13.27
CA GLN A 88 -10.07 -12.21 14.00
C GLN A 88 -10.11 -12.51 15.50
N TRP A 89 -9.38 -11.71 16.29
CA TRP A 89 -9.29 -11.87 17.75
C TRP A 89 -10.02 -10.77 18.52
N LYS A 90 -10.13 -9.59 17.93
CA LYS A 90 -10.88 -8.45 18.48
C LYS A 90 -12.15 -8.19 17.66
N ASN A 91 -13.26 -7.71 18.24
CA ASN A 91 -14.48 -7.35 17.47
C ASN A 91 -14.89 -8.42 16.44
N LYS A 92 -15.29 -9.62 16.87
CA LYS A 92 -15.71 -10.71 15.99
C LYS A 92 -16.81 -10.22 15.04
N LEU A 93 -16.44 -9.93 13.79
CA LEU A 93 -17.40 -9.62 12.74
C LEU A 93 -18.06 -10.94 12.32
N HIS A 94 -19.37 -11.05 12.56
CA HIS A 94 -20.17 -12.15 12.04
C HIS A 94 -20.53 -11.85 10.59
N HIS A 95 -19.62 -12.11 9.65
CA HIS A 95 -19.98 -12.18 8.24
C HIS A 95 -20.59 -13.57 7.97
N GLU A 96 -21.89 -13.68 7.68
CA GLU A 96 -22.50 -15.01 7.46
C GLU A 96 -21.94 -15.75 6.24
N VAL A 97 -21.24 -15.03 5.37
CA VAL A 97 -20.65 -15.54 4.13
C VAL A 97 -19.23 -16.04 4.39
N GLY A 98 -18.82 -17.13 3.72
CA GLY A 98 -17.48 -17.74 3.82
C GLY A 98 -17.47 -19.05 4.60
N TYR A 99 -16.35 -19.78 4.52
CA TYR A 99 -16.16 -21.07 5.17
C TYR A 99 -15.43 -20.93 6.49
N TRP A 100 -15.86 -21.68 7.51
CA TRP A 100 -15.14 -21.79 8.78
C TRP A 100 -14.17 -22.98 8.72
N LEU A 101 -12.91 -22.73 9.04
CA LEU A 101 -11.86 -23.74 9.11
C LEU A 101 -11.45 -23.94 10.58
N PRO A 102 -12.09 -24.89 11.30
CA PRO A 102 -11.89 -25.07 12.74
C PRO A 102 -10.46 -25.45 13.13
N GLU A 103 -9.73 -26.16 12.26
CA GLU A 103 -8.35 -26.62 12.47
C GLU A 103 -7.37 -25.47 12.67
N VAL A 104 -7.71 -24.27 12.16
CA VAL A 104 -6.89 -23.05 12.26
C VAL A 104 -7.63 -21.94 13.02
N GLY A 105 -8.93 -22.11 13.26
CA GLY A 105 -9.78 -21.06 13.81
C GLY A 105 -9.96 -19.88 12.85
N MET A 106 -10.03 -20.16 11.54
CA MET A 106 -9.96 -19.16 10.47
C MET A 106 -11.23 -19.13 9.63
N ARG A 107 -11.64 -17.93 9.20
CA ARG A 107 -12.66 -17.78 8.15
C ARG A 107 -12.01 -17.65 6.79
N VAL A 108 -12.59 -18.28 5.78
CA VAL A 108 -12.02 -18.41 4.45
C VAL A 108 -13.03 -17.92 3.41
N TYR A 109 -12.55 -17.10 2.47
CA TYR A 109 -13.34 -16.50 1.40
C TYR A 109 -12.68 -16.81 0.05
N PRO A 110 -13.22 -17.74 -0.74
CA PRO A 110 -12.77 -17.96 -2.11
C PRO A 110 -13.04 -16.72 -2.97
N TYR A 111 -12.07 -16.28 -3.76
CA TYR A 111 -12.27 -15.20 -4.72
C TYR A 111 -13.39 -15.56 -5.71
N PRO A 112 -14.30 -14.63 -6.07
CA PRO A 112 -14.27 -13.19 -5.81
C PRO A 112 -15.07 -12.74 -4.57
N LEU A 113 -15.22 -13.58 -3.55
CA LEU A 113 -15.86 -13.17 -2.30
C LEU A 113 -14.87 -12.40 -1.41
N ASP A 114 -15.25 -11.19 -1.00
CA ASP A 114 -14.53 -10.40 0.00
C ASP A 114 -15.54 -9.52 0.76
N PRO A 115 -15.86 -9.84 2.04
CA PRO A 115 -16.86 -9.09 2.81
C PRO A 115 -16.53 -7.61 3.01
N TRP A 116 -15.26 -7.24 2.89
CA TRP A 116 -14.79 -5.86 3.04
C TRP A 116 -14.69 -5.13 1.69
N LEU A 117 -14.97 -5.80 0.57
CA LEU A 117 -15.14 -5.21 -0.76
C LEU A 117 -16.46 -5.69 -1.37
N PRO A 118 -17.61 -5.24 -0.84
CA PRO A 118 -18.93 -5.82 -1.18
C PRO A 118 -19.31 -5.68 -2.65
N SER A 119 -18.85 -4.62 -3.33
CA SER A 119 -19.10 -4.41 -4.76
C SER A 119 -18.17 -5.22 -5.67
N MET A 120 -17.22 -6.00 -5.13
CA MET A 120 -16.19 -6.67 -5.93
C MET A 120 -16.76 -7.66 -6.94
N THR A 121 -17.72 -8.50 -6.52
CA THR A 121 -18.34 -9.48 -7.43
C THR A 121 -19.08 -8.78 -8.58
N GLN A 122 -19.80 -7.70 -8.27
CA GLN A 122 -20.50 -6.88 -9.28
C GLN A 122 -19.52 -6.16 -10.21
N ALA A 123 -18.39 -5.68 -9.69
CA ALA A 123 -17.37 -4.99 -10.47
C ALA A 123 -16.62 -5.93 -11.44
N LEU A 124 -16.71 -7.24 -11.24
CA LEU A 124 -16.14 -8.26 -12.12
C LEU A 124 -17.13 -8.79 -13.16
N ASP A 125 -18.38 -8.30 -13.16
CA ASP A 125 -19.40 -8.65 -14.14
C ASP A 125 -19.39 -7.65 -15.31
N PRO A 126 -19.05 -8.08 -16.53
CA PRO A 126 -19.02 -7.22 -17.72
C PRO A 126 -20.34 -6.51 -18.02
N GLN A 127 -21.49 -7.14 -17.75
CA GLN A 127 -22.80 -6.56 -18.03
C GLN A 127 -23.14 -5.47 -17.01
N VAL A 128 -22.82 -5.71 -15.74
CA VAL A 128 -23.00 -4.71 -14.67
C VAL A 128 -22.12 -3.49 -14.93
N ILE A 129 -20.84 -3.71 -15.28
CA ILE A 129 -19.92 -2.63 -15.61
C ILE A 129 -20.37 -1.87 -16.87
N ALA A 130 -20.77 -2.54 -17.94
CA ALA A 130 -21.27 -1.88 -19.15
C ALA A 130 -22.44 -0.93 -18.83
N LYS A 131 -23.42 -1.43 -18.06
CA LYS A 131 -24.57 -0.63 -17.64
C LYS A 131 -24.15 0.57 -16.79
N ALA A 132 -23.28 0.35 -15.80
CA ALA A 132 -22.82 1.42 -14.91
C ALA A 132 -22.01 2.50 -15.66
N LEU A 133 -21.18 2.11 -16.63
CA LEU A 133 -20.42 3.02 -17.48
C LEU A 133 -21.35 3.90 -18.33
N THR A 134 -22.35 3.30 -18.99
CA THR A 134 -23.34 4.05 -19.80
C THR A 134 -24.15 5.05 -18.96
N GLN A 135 -24.40 4.74 -17.69
CA GLN A 135 -25.12 5.63 -16.77
C GLN A 135 -24.25 6.76 -16.21
N SER A 136 -22.94 6.52 -16.05
CA SER A 136 -22.06 7.39 -15.27
C SER A 136 -21.09 8.23 -16.12
N ILE A 137 -20.85 7.85 -17.38
CA ILE A 137 -19.93 8.57 -18.28
C ILE A 137 -20.69 9.11 -19.49
N PRO A 138 -20.80 10.45 -19.66
CA PRO A 138 -21.52 11.06 -20.77
C PRO A 138 -21.06 10.61 -22.16
N GLU A 139 -19.75 10.44 -22.35
CA GLU A 139 -19.12 9.98 -23.60
C GLU A 139 -19.54 8.55 -23.98
N LEU A 140 -19.95 7.73 -23.00
CA LEU A 140 -20.39 6.34 -23.19
C LEU A 140 -21.91 6.18 -23.05
N SER A 141 -22.64 7.30 -23.08
CA SER A 141 -24.10 7.29 -23.08
C SER A 141 -24.64 6.56 -24.30
N SER A 142 -25.86 6.01 -24.17
CA SER A 142 -26.52 5.26 -25.24
C SER A 142 -26.76 6.08 -26.50
N GLU A 143 -26.75 7.41 -26.40
CA GLU A 143 -26.89 8.34 -27.52
C GLU A 143 -25.55 8.61 -28.20
N ALA A 144 -24.45 8.72 -27.45
CA ALA A 144 -23.12 9.00 -27.98
C ALA A 144 -22.46 7.74 -28.56
N LYS A 145 -22.10 6.79 -27.70
CA LYS A 145 -21.29 5.62 -28.05
C LYS A 145 -21.83 4.37 -27.40
N ARG A 146 -22.15 3.37 -28.22
CA ARG A 146 -22.65 2.09 -27.75
C ARG A 146 -21.50 1.17 -27.35
N ILE A 147 -21.51 0.70 -26.10
CA ILE A 147 -20.60 -0.36 -25.64
C ILE A 147 -21.04 -1.70 -26.25
N LEU A 148 -20.16 -2.33 -27.03
CA LEU A 148 -20.39 -3.64 -27.65
C LEU A 148 -19.85 -4.79 -26.81
N ARG A 149 -18.70 -4.57 -26.15
CA ARG A 149 -18.04 -5.56 -25.29
C ARG A 149 -17.24 -4.85 -24.21
N VAL A 150 -17.18 -5.49 -23.04
CA VAL A 150 -16.31 -5.13 -21.92
C VAL A 150 -15.45 -6.34 -21.59
N GLU A 151 -14.14 -6.18 -21.64
CA GLU A 151 -13.19 -7.16 -21.10
C GLU A 151 -12.61 -6.64 -19.80
N ILE A 152 -12.65 -7.47 -18.75
CA ILE A 152 -12.22 -7.11 -17.41
C ILE A 152 -11.02 -7.95 -17.03
N THR A 153 -9.90 -7.30 -16.71
CA THR A 153 -8.69 -7.97 -16.22
C THR A 153 -8.30 -7.42 -14.85
N PRO A 154 -8.36 -8.22 -13.77
CA PRO A 154 -7.82 -7.83 -12.48
C PRO A 154 -6.32 -7.51 -12.56
N GLN A 155 -5.93 -6.31 -12.15
CA GLN A 155 -4.54 -5.85 -12.16
C GLN A 155 -3.91 -5.97 -10.77
N ARG A 156 -4.65 -5.59 -9.73
CA ARG A 156 -4.13 -5.60 -8.36
C ARG A 156 -5.24 -5.81 -7.36
N TYR A 157 -5.14 -6.89 -6.61
CA TYR A 157 -6.04 -7.18 -5.49
C TYR A 157 -5.34 -6.97 -4.15
N ARG A 158 -5.97 -6.20 -3.27
CA ARG A 158 -5.58 -5.96 -1.87
C ARG A 158 -6.77 -6.37 -0.99
N PRO A 159 -6.76 -7.57 -0.39
CA PRO A 159 -7.88 -8.07 0.40
C PRO A 159 -8.41 -7.05 1.41
N GLY A 160 -9.73 -6.86 1.38
CA GLY A 160 -10.49 -5.92 2.20
C GLY A 160 -10.11 -4.45 2.08
N LYS A 161 -9.40 -4.06 1.01
CA LYS A 161 -8.96 -2.67 0.80
C LYS A 161 -9.29 -2.14 -0.58
N ARG A 162 -8.84 -2.82 -1.63
CA ARG A 162 -8.99 -2.30 -3.00
C ARG A 162 -8.83 -3.40 -4.03
N LEU A 163 -9.59 -3.31 -5.10
CA LEU A 163 -9.36 -4.03 -6.34
C LEU A 163 -9.14 -3.02 -7.47
N THR A 164 -8.06 -3.17 -8.23
CA THR A 164 -7.82 -2.41 -9.46
C THR A 164 -8.03 -3.32 -10.66
N LEU A 165 -8.89 -2.91 -11.57
CA LEU A 165 -9.26 -3.62 -12.79
C LEU A 165 -8.81 -2.79 -14.00
N ARG A 166 -8.37 -3.47 -15.05
CA ARG A 166 -8.29 -2.91 -16.40
C ARG A 166 -9.58 -3.29 -17.13
N LEU A 167 -10.20 -2.30 -17.76
CA LEU A 167 -11.39 -2.44 -18.58
C LEU A 167 -11.00 -2.11 -20.01
N ASP A 168 -11.07 -3.07 -20.92
CA ASP A 168 -10.92 -2.82 -22.36
C ASP A 168 -12.30 -2.89 -23.01
N LEU A 169 -12.73 -1.77 -23.60
CA LEU A 169 -14.06 -1.58 -24.16
C LEU A 169 -13.97 -1.55 -25.69
N ASN A 170 -14.86 -2.29 -26.36
CA ASN A 170 -15.11 -2.11 -27.79
C ASN A 170 -16.38 -1.28 -27.93
N LEU A 171 -16.29 -0.16 -28.64
CA LEU A 171 -17.36 0.81 -28.77
C LEU A 171 -17.74 0.98 -30.24
N LYS A 172 -18.98 1.41 -30.47
CA LYS A 172 -19.45 1.90 -31.76
C LYS A 172 -20.00 3.31 -31.59
N ASP A 173 -19.46 4.26 -32.32
CA ASP A 173 -19.99 5.61 -32.38
C ASP A 173 -21.35 5.59 -33.09
N ASN A 174 -22.39 6.15 -32.46
CA ASN A 174 -23.73 6.11 -33.04
C ASN A 174 -23.94 7.15 -34.15
N GLN A 175 -23.13 8.22 -34.18
CA GLN A 175 -23.22 9.28 -35.18
C GLN A 175 -22.45 8.90 -36.44
N THR A 176 -21.22 8.40 -36.30
CA THR A 176 -20.36 8.06 -37.44
C THR A 176 -20.47 6.59 -37.85
N GLY A 177 -20.91 5.72 -36.94
CA GLY A 177 -20.93 4.27 -37.14
C GLY A 177 -19.56 3.60 -37.00
N GLU A 178 -18.50 4.36 -36.68
CA GLU A 178 -17.13 3.87 -36.55
C GLU A 178 -16.94 3.01 -35.30
N PHE A 179 -15.96 2.09 -35.38
CA PHE A 179 -15.57 1.25 -34.27
C PHE A 179 -14.31 1.81 -33.60
N GLU A 180 -14.30 1.84 -32.29
CA GLU A 180 -13.16 2.30 -31.51
C GLU A 180 -12.94 1.40 -30.28
N THR A 181 -11.74 1.50 -29.70
CA THR A 181 -11.41 0.86 -28.44
C THR A 181 -11.08 1.89 -27.39
N LEU A 182 -11.50 1.63 -26.14
CA LEU A 182 -11.20 2.48 -25.00
C LEU A 182 -10.71 1.62 -23.84
N THR A 183 -9.55 1.96 -23.29
CA THR A 183 -9.04 1.34 -22.06
C THR A 183 -9.27 2.27 -20.87
N LEU A 184 -9.83 1.73 -19.79
CA LEU A 184 -9.99 2.40 -18.51
C LEU A 184 -9.41 1.54 -17.38
N TYR A 185 -8.99 2.19 -16.29
CA TYR A 185 -8.65 1.55 -15.04
C TYR A 185 -9.71 1.86 -13.99
N ALA A 186 -10.36 0.82 -13.49
CA ALA A 186 -11.36 0.92 -12.42
C ALA A 186 -10.72 0.58 -11.08
N LYS A 187 -10.72 1.54 -10.15
CA LYS A 187 -10.32 1.32 -8.75
C LYS A 187 -11.58 1.14 -7.90
N VAL A 188 -11.84 -0.09 -7.47
CA VAL A 188 -12.93 -0.48 -6.58
C VAL A 188 -12.49 -0.33 -5.12
N TYR A 189 -13.18 0.52 -4.36
CA TYR A 189 -12.84 0.83 -2.96
C TYR A 189 -13.74 0.11 -1.96
N HIS A 190 -13.19 -0.14 -0.77
CA HIS A 190 -13.92 -0.70 0.37
C HIS A 190 -14.93 0.27 1.02
N ASN A 191 -14.96 1.54 0.61
CA ASN A 191 -15.74 2.58 1.25
C ASN A 191 -16.10 3.68 0.24
N LEU A 192 -17.40 3.99 0.17
CA LEU A 192 -17.97 5.00 -0.73
C LEU A 192 -17.40 6.40 -0.50
N ALA A 193 -17.39 6.88 0.75
CA ALA A 193 -16.88 8.20 1.11
C ALA A 193 -15.40 8.33 0.76
N LYS A 194 -14.62 7.26 0.91
CA LYS A 194 -13.21 7.24 0.47
C LYS A 194 -13.12 7.38 -1.05
N ALA A 195 -13.90 6.62 -1.81
CA ALA A 195 -13.88 6.67 -3.27
C ALA A 195 -14.26 8.07 -3.79
N ARG A 196 -15.32 8.66 -3.22
CA ARG A 196 -15.78 10.03 -3.55
C ARG A 196 -14.70 11.07 -3.26
N ALA A 197 -14.10 11.02 -2.08
CA ALA A 197 -13.03 11.96 -1.71
C ALA A 197 -11.85 11.90 -2.70
N VAL A 198 -11.42 10.68 -3.09
CA VAL A 198 -10.34 10.52 -4.08
C VAL A 198 -10.72 11.12 -5.44
N PHE A 199 -11.95 10.88 -5.90
CA PHE A 199 -12.44 11.43 -7.17
C PHE A 199 -12.47 12.96 -7.18
N GLU A 200 -13.00 13.58 -6.12
CA GLU A 200 -13.07 15.03 -5.97
C GLU A 200 -11.68 15.67 -5.95
N GLU A 201 -10.74 15.09 -5.20
CA GLU A 201 -9.37 15.60 -5.10
C GLU A 201 -8.61 15.51 -6.41
N MET A 202 -8.81 14.43 -7.16
CA MET A 202 -8.22 14.29 -8.47
C MET A 202 -8.74 15.32 -9.48
N LYS A 203 -10.03 15.67 -9.41
CA LYS A 203 -10.59 16.75 -10.22
C LYS A 203 -9.97 18.10 -9.88
N VAL A 204 -9.91 18.43 -8.59
CA VAL A 204 -9.29 19.67 -8.13
C VAL A 204 -7.82 19.75 -8.56
N LEU A 205 -7.08 18.64 -8.44
CA LEU A 205 -5.67 18.61 -8.84
C LEU A 205 -5.48 18.70 -10.37
N ALA A 206 -6.35 18.07 -11.16
CA ALA A 206 -6.32 18.16 -12.61
C ALA A 206 -6.48 19.60 -13.12
N ASP A 207 -7.22 20.43 -12.37
CA ASP A 207 -7.41 21.85 -12.68
C ASP A 207 -6.26 22.77 -12.24
N SER A 208 -5.26 22.23 -11.54
CA SER A 208 -4.14 23.00 -11.00
C SER A 208 -3.21 23.55 -12.08
N PRO A 209 -2.52 24.69 -11.83
CA PRO A 209 -1.52 25.22 -12.75
C PRO A 209 -0.39 24.24 -13.05
N ALA A 210 0.00 23.39 -12.10
CA ALA A 210 1.05 22.40 -12.28
C ALA A 210 0.68 21.35 -13.33
N VAL A 211 -0.57 20.91 -13.35
CA VAL A 211 -1.06 19.94 -14.35
C VAL A 211 -1.31 20.64 -15.69
N LYS A 212 -1.98 21.80 -15.69
CA LYS A 212 -2.27 22.57 -16.92
C LYS A 212 -1.00 23.01 -17.67
N SER A 213 0.09 23.26 -16.96
CA SER A 213 1.38 23.61 -17.56
C SER A 213 2.25 22.39 -17.93
N GLY A 214 1.76 21.17 -17.74
CA GLY A 214 2.50 19.93 -18.04
C GLY A 214 3.66 19.62 -17.08
N ARG A 215 3.80 20.32 -15.95
CA ARG A 215 4.84 20.01 -14.94
C ARG A 215 4.58 18.69 -14.22
N ILE A 216 3.31 18.29 -14.16
CA ILE A 216 2.85 17.00 -13.66
C ILE A 216 1.82 16.45 -14.64
N ILE A 217 1.93 15.17 -14.95
CA ILE A 217 0.89 14.42 -15.66
C ILE A 217 0.06 13.66 -14.63
N LEU A 218 -1.27 13.70 -14.77
CA LEU A 218 -2.18 12.86 -14.00
C LEU A 218 -2.90 11.89 -14.93
N ALA A 219 -3.34 10.77 -14.36
CA ALA A 219 -4.34 9.96 -15.01
C ALA A 219 -5.66 10.73 -15.08
N GLU A 220 -6.15 10.97 -16.30
CA GLU A 220 -7.44 11.63 -16.51
C GLU A 220 -8.53 10.84 -15.78
N THR A 221 -9.32 11.54 -14.98
CA THR A 221 -10.39 10.92 -14.20
C THR A 221 -11.63 10.82 -15.08
N ALA A 222 -11.80 9.69 -15.75
CA ALA A 222 -12.87 9.45 -16.71
C ALA A 222 -14.28 9.43 -16.08
N GLY A 223 -14.39 9.09 -14.80
CA GLY A 223 -15.68 9.04 -14.12
C GLY A 223 -15.65 8.44 -12.72
N TYR A 224 -16.83 8.40 -12.11
CA TYR A 224 -17.08 7.82 -10.80
C TYR A 224 -18.40 7.07 -10.83
N ILE A 225 -18.43 5.86 -10.26
CA ILE A 225 -19.63 5.03 -10.13
C ILE A 225 -19.91 4.85 -8.64
N ASP A 226 -20.86 5.62 -8.13
CA ASP A 226 -21.24 5.66 -6.71
C ASP A 226 -21.66 4.27 -6.21
N GLU A 227 -22.55 3.58 -6.93
CA GLU A 227 -23.17 2.32 -6.48
C GLU A 227 -22.14 1.21 -6.25
N LEU A 228 -21.02 1.26 -6.97
CA LEU A 228 -19.95 0.27 -6.89
C LEU A 228 -18.71 0.80 -6.17
N SER A 229 -18.71 2.06 -5.74
CA SER A 229 -17.54 2.75 -5.16
C SER A 229 -16.31 2.65 -6.07
N ILE A 230 -16.50 2.94 -7.36
CA ILE A 230 -15.44 2.85 -8.38
C ILE A 230 -15.01 4.23 -8.85
N VAL A 231 -13.71 4.51 -8.82
CA VAL A 231 -13.09 5.64 -9.54
C VAL A 231 -12.48 5.13 -10.84
N LEU A 232 -12.80 5.78 -11.96
CA LEU A 232 -12.33 5.42 -13.30
C LEU A 232 -11.27 6.39 -13.78
N GLN A 233 -10.19 5.84 -14.33
CA GLN A 233 -9.05 6.60 -14.82
C GLN A 233 -8.64 6.13 -16.22
N LYS A 234 -8.20 7.04 -17.09
CA LYS A 234 -7.55 6.66 -18.36
C LYS A 234 -6.11 6.17 -18.12
N PRO A 235 -5.56 5.33 -19.01
CA PRO A 235 -4.15 4.93 -18.95
C PRO A 235 -3.23 6.15 -18.98
N VAL A 236 -2.07 6.02 -18.34
CA VAL A 236 -0.96 6.97 -18.47
C VAL A 236 0.29 6.20 -18.89
N ALA A 237 1.06 6.79 -19.80
CA ALA A 237 2.30 6.22 -20.28
C ALA A 237 3.47 6.46 -19.32
N GLY A 238 4.51 5.65 -19.46
CA GLY A 238 5.78 5.82 -18.78
C GLY A 238 6.25 4.57 -18.04
N ILE A 239 7.53 4.58 -17.68
CA ILE A 239 8.19 3.50 -16.96
C ILE A 239 8.23 3.87 -15.47
N PRO A 240 7.79 3.00 -14.56
CA PRO A 240 7.90 3.26 -13.12
C PRO A 240 9.35 3.54 -12.71
N LEU A 241 9.59 4.62 -11.96
CA LEU A 241 10.93 4.98 -11.50
C LEU A 241 11.55 3.87 -10.66
N GLU A 242 10.76 3.12 -9.88
CA GLU A 242 11.26 1.96 -9.14
C GLU A 242 11.89 0.87 -10.03
N ASN A 243 11.41 0.72 -11.27
CA ASN A 243 11.98 -0.24 -12.22
C ASN A 243 13.34 0.23 -12.74
N MET A 244 13.50 1.54 -12.97
CA MET A 244 14.79 2.13 -13.36
C MET A 244 15.80 2.05 -12.21
N ILE A 245 15.35 2.33 -10.99
CA ILE A 245 16.20 2.18 -9.80
C ILE A 245 16.75 0.74 -9.77
N GLY A 246 15.91 -0.25 -10.08
CA GLY A 246 16.29 -1.63 -10.34
C GLY A 246 15.66 -2.60 -9.35
N SER A 247 15.39 -3.82 -9.81
CA SER A 247 14.78 -4.88 -9.00
C SER A 247 15.71 -5.35 -7.87
N MET A 248 15.06 -5.73 -6.76
CA MET A 248 15.63 -6.41 -5.60
C MET A 248 16.22 -7.80 -5.88
N ASP A 249 15.94 -8.37 -7.06
CA ASP A 249 16.15 -9.78 -7.37
C ASP A 249 17.27 -10.08 -8.38
N GLY A 250 18.10 -9.09 -8.74
CA GLY A 250 19.28 -9.30 -9.60
C GLY A 250 20.62 -9.01 -8.91
N PRO A 251 21.74 -9.58 -9.40
CA PRO A 251 23.10 -9.20 -9.01
C PRO A 251 23.45 -7.83 -9.62
N ILE A 252 22.69 -6.79 -9.30
CA ILE A 252 22.86 -5.48 -9.93
C ILE A 252 23.82 -4.66 -9.07
N ALA A 253 25.09 -4.69 -9.46
CA ALA A 253 26.14 -3.84 -8.90
C ALA A 253 26.00 -2.35 -9.32
N VAL A 254 25.21 -2.04 -10.35
CA VAL A 254 25.02 -0.68 -10.88
C VAL A 254 23.57 -0.50 -11.32
N GLY A 255 22.83 0.45 -10.74
CA GLY A 255 21.45 0.75 -11.18
C GLY A 255 21.39 1.26 -12.62
N ASP A 256 20.21 1.29 -13.21
CA ASP A 256 20.02 1.89 -14.53
C ASP A 256 20.53 3.35 -14.51
N PRO A 257 21.43 3.78 -15.40
CA PRO A 257 21.87 5.17 -15.46
C PRO A 257 20.69 6.16 -15.55
N ARG A 258 19.59 5.76 -16.20
CA ARG A 258 18.36 6.55 -16.31
C ARG A 258 17.68 6.82 -14.97
N ALA A 259 18.03 6.10 -13.91
CA ALA A 259 17.47 6.32 -12.58
C ALA A 259 17.87 7.68 -11.99
N PHE A 260 19.05 8.22 -12.35
CA PHE A 260 19.43 9.57 -11.92
C PHE A 260 18.51 10.62 -12.54
N ASP A 261 18.40 10.63 -13.86
CA ASP A 261 17.51 11.56 -14.58
C ASP A 261 16.06 11.42 -14.12
N GLY A 262 15.58 10.17 -13.99
CA GLY A 262 14.23 9.89 -13.47
C GLY A 262 14.02 10.38 -12.03
N THR A 263 15.06 10.37 -11.19
CA THR A 263 14.99 10.86 -9.81
C THR A 263 14.94 12.38 -9.76
N LEU A 264 15.71 13.08 -10.60
CA LEU A 264 15.64 14.54 -10.74
C LEU A 264 14.26 14.98 -11.27
N LEU A 265 13.76 14.29 -12.30
CA LEU A 265 12.41 14.51 -12.82
C LEU A 265 11.34 14.31 -11.74
N ALA A 266 11.46 13.26 -10.92
CA ALA A 266 10.55 13.02 -9.81
C ALA A 266 10.62 14.13 -8.73
N ALA A 267 11.81 14.62 -8.39
CA ALA A 267 12.01 15.71 -7.44
C ALA A 267 11.33 16.99 -7.93
N SER A 268 11.58 17.37 -9.18
CA SER A 268 10.95 18.52 -9.84
C SER A 268 9.42 18.39 -9.93
N ALA A 269 8.89 17.21 -10.27
CA ALA A 269 7.45 16.97 -10.32
C ALA A 269 6.79 17.04 -8.93
N LEU A 270 7.46 16.51 -7.89
CA LEU A 270 6.97 16.60 -6.51
C LEU A 270 7.01 18.05 -6.01
N ALA A 271 8.06 18.81 -6.32
CA ALA A 271 8.12 20.24 -6.03
C ALA A 271 6.96 21.01 -6.70
N ALA A 272 6.64 20.68 -7.95
CA ALA A 272 5.50 21.26 -8.65
C ALA A 272 4.15 20.94 -7.97
N LEU A 273 4.02 19.76 -7.34
CA LEU A 273 2.81 19.36 -6.63
C LEU A 273 2.66 20.22 -5.36
N HIS A 274 3.71 20.26 -4.55
CA HIS A 274 3.72 20.96 -3.28
C HIS A 274 3.59 22.49 -3.44
N THR A 275 4.05 23.04 -4.57
CA THR A 275 3.95 24.47 -4.91
C THR A 275 2.73 24.80 -5.78
N SER A 276 1.84 23.84 -6.02
CA SER A 276 0.67 24.04 -6.91
C SER A 276 -0.38 25.02 -6.37
N GLY A 277 -0.35 25.31 -5.07
CA GLY A 277 -1.37 26.13 -4.38
C GLY A 277 -2.71 25.43 -4.18
N VAL A 278 -2.82 24.15 -4.55
CA VAL A 278 -4.05 23.37 -4.36
C VAL A 278 -4.29 23.12 -2.87
N THR A 279 -5.56 23.19 -2.45
CA THR A 279 -6.00 22.87 -1.09
C THR A 279 -7.11 21.82 -1.11
N THR A 280 -7.18 21.03 -0.04
CA THR A 280 -8.24 20.03 0.20
C THR A 280 -8.66 20.06 1.67
N HIS A 281 -9.85 19.55 1.97
CA HIS A 281 -10.34 19.39 3.34
C HIS A 281 -9.67 18.24 4.10
N ARG A 282 -9.00 17.31 3.41
CA ARG A 282 -8.31 16.18 4.07
C ARG A 282 -7.04 16.65 4.78
N GLN A 283 -7.11 16.72 6.10
CA GLN A 283 -5.94 16.99 6.94
C GLN A 283 -5.19 15.69 7.25
N ARG A 284 -3.87 15.79 7.33
CA ARG A 284 -2.97 14.66 7.64
C ARG A 284 -2.01 15.04 8.76
N PRO A 285 -2.52 15.29 9.98
CA PRO A 285 -1.69 15.67 11.10
C PRO A 285 -0.74 14.54 11.47
N ILE A 286 0.54 14.86 11.58
CA ILE A 286 1.56 13.86 11.90
C ILE A 286 1.46 13.36 13.36
N ALA A 287 0.97 14.21 14.28
CA ALA A 287 0.80 13.85 15.69
C ALA A 287 -0.06 12.59 15.88
N ASP A 288 -1.16 12.47 15.16
CA ASP A 288 -2.04 11.30 15.21
C ASP A 288 -1.33 10.01 14.75
N GLU A 289 -0.39 10.14 13.82
CA GLU A 289 0.40 8.99 13.37
C GLU A 289 1.42 8.54 14.41
N LEU A 290 2.09 9.48 15.08
CA LEU A 290 3.03 9.14 16.15
C LEU A 290 2.32 8.46 17.33
N VAL A 291 1.11 8.91 17.69
CA VAL A 291 0.26 8.21 18.67
C VAL A 291 -0.04 6.78 18.22
N ARG A 292 -0.29 6.55 16.92
CA ARG A 292 -0.47 5.20 16.38
C ARG A 292 0.83 4.39 16.40
N PHE A 293 2.01 5.01 16.26
CA PHE A 293 3.29 4.29 16.35
C PHE A 293 3.47 3.69 17.75
N HIS A 294 3.27 4.46 18.83
CA HIS A 294 3.33 3.92 20.20
C HIS A 294 2.36 2.76 20.40
N LYS A 295 1.09 2.93 20.00
CA LYS A 295 0.07 1.87 20.13
C LYS A 295 0.47 0.60 19.38
N ARG A 296 1.08 0.72 18.19
CA ARG A 296 1.51 -0.43 17.40
C ARG A 296 2.81 -1.04 17.94
N ALA A 297 3.76 -0.24 18.40
CA ALA A 297 4.99 -0.70 19.03
C ALA A 297 4.70 -1.52 20.31
N ALA A 298 3.78 -1.05 21.16
CA ALA A 298 3.32 -1.79 22.34
C ALA A 298 2.68 -3.15 21.99
N ARG A 299 1.90 -3.21 20.90
CA ARG A 299 1.33 -4.47 20.39
C ARG A 299 2.39 -5.40 19.79
N ILE A 300 3.45 -4.85 19.20
CA ILE A 300 4.59 -5.64 18.73
C ILE A 300 5.37 -6.21 19.92
N ALA A 301 5.53 -5.44 21.01
CA ALA A 301 6.24 -5.87 22.20
C ALA A 301 5.65 -7.15 22.84
N SER A 302 4.34 -7.42 22.66
CA SER A 302 3.73 -8.67 23.13
C SER A 302 4.13 -9.91 22.32
N ILE A 303 4.79 -9.74 21.17
CA ILE A 303 5.28 -10.83 20.31
C ILE A 303 6.82 -10.82 20.27
N ASN A 304 7.41 -9.63 20.10
CA ASN A 304 8.85 -9.40 20.08
C ASN A 304 9.17 -8.20 21.01
N PRO A 305 9.50 -8.46 22.29
CA PRO A 305 9.73 -7.41 23.29
C PRO A 305 10.84 -6.43 22.90
N GLU A 306 11.95 -6.94 22.36
CA GLU A 306 13.12 -6.13 21.98
C GLU A 306 12.77 -5.14 20.87
N LEU A 307 12.19 -5.63 19.77
CA LEU A 307 11.76 -4.77 18.65
C LEU A 307 10.67 -3.78 19.08
N GLY A 308 9.73 -4.23 19.93
CA GLY A 308 8.68 -3.37 20.45
C GLY A 308 9.22 -2.21 21.31
N ALA A 309 10.23 -2.49 22.14
CA ALA A 309 10.94 -1.48 22.91
C ALA A 309 11.67 -0.48 22.00
N GLN A 310 12.47 -0.98 21.05
CA GLN A 310 13.20 -0.15 20.10
C GLN A 310 12.28 0.79 19.30
N LEU A 311 11.16 0.28 18.78
CA LEU A 311 10.17 1.08 18.05
C LEU A 311 9.47 2.11 18.94
N SER A 312 9.26 1.78 20.22
CA SER A 312 8.66 2.71 21.17
C SER A 312 9.61 3.86 21.50
N GLU A 313 10.90 3.57 21.63
CA GLU A 313 11.94 4.58 21.90
C GLU A 313 12.06 5.59 20.75
N VAL A 314 12.18 5.10 19.51
CA VAL A 314 12.21 5.98 18.32
C VAL A 314 10.91 6.79 18.23
N ALA A 315 9.75 6.18 18.52
CA ALA A 315 8.48 6.90 18.50
C ALA A 315 8.43 8.04 19.55
N SER A 316 9.02 7.84 20.74
CA SER A 316 9.12 8.89 21.77
C SER A 316 9.96 10.06 21.30
N ILE A 317 11.16 9.80 20.75
CA ILE A 317 12.04 10.87 20.24
C ILE A 317 11.39 11.62 19.08
N LEU A 318 10.70 10.90 18.18
CA LEU A 318 9.92 11.54 17.13
C LEU A 318 8.84 12.45 17.73
N HIS A 319 8.14 12.01 18.78
CA HIS A 319 7.13 12.81 19.45
C HIS A 319 7.71 14.09 20.06
N GLU A 320 8.87 14.01 20.73
CA GLU A 320 9.60 15.18 21.23
C GLU A 320 10.03 16.13 20.10
N GLY A 321 10.41 15.59 18.94
CA GLY A 321 10.76 16.36 17.76
C GLY A 321 9.61 17.16 17.14
N LEU A 322 8.34 16.88 17.48
CA LEU A 322 7.18 17.64 16.97
C LEU A 322 7.30 19.13 17.27
N GLU A 323 7.74 19.49 18.48
CA GLU A 323 7.85 20.89 18.92
C GLU A 323 8.88 21.68 18.11
N ARG A 324 9.82 20.98 17.44
CA ARG A 324 10.85 21.62 16.63
C ARG A 324 10.40 21.93 15.21
N LEU A 325 9.32 21.31 14.72
CA LEU A 325 8.87 21.46 13.33
C LEU A 325 8.60 22.93 12.99
N ASP A 326 7.92 23.67 13.87
CA ASP A 326 7.62 25.09 13.66
C ASP A 326 8.90 25.93 13.61
N SER A 327 9.86 25.67 14.50
CA SER A 327 11.17 26.35 14.51
C SER A 327 12.01 26.05 13.25
N TRP A 328 11.74 24.93 12.59
CA TRP A 328 12.34 24.55 11.31
C TRP A 328 11.55 25.05 10.11
N GLY A 329 10.50 25.87 10.30
CA GLY A 329 9.71 26.46 9.23
C GLY A 329 8.69 25.50 8.63
N ALA A 330 8.06 24.65 9.44
CA ALA A 330 6.96 23.80 9.01
C ALA A 330 5.85 24.61 8.33
N GLU A 331 5.29 24.03 7.29
CA GLU A 331 4.21 24.63 6.52
C GLU A 331 3.25 23.52 6.06
N ILE A 332 2.06 23.90 5.61
CA ILE A 332 1.04 22.97 5.18
C ILE A 332 0.73 23.22 3.71
N SER A 333 0.93 22.19 2.89
CA SER A 333 0.57 22.19 1.46
C SER A 333 -0.08 20.86 1.09
N LEU A 334 -0.60 20.77 -0.13
CA LEU A 334 -1.09 19.50 -0.66
C LEU A 334 0.10 18.55 -0.83
N THR A 335 0.04 17.41 -0.13
CA THR A 335 0.99 16.31 -0.26
C THR A 335 0.33 15.12 -0.96
N HIS A 336 1.14 14.32 -1.64
CA HIS A 336 0.78 13.01 -2.19
C HIS A 336 0.49 11.98 -1.09
N GLY A 337 1.26 11.98 0.00
CA GLY A 337 1.04 11.22 1.23
C GLY A 337 1.32 9.70 1.19
N ASP A 338 1.74 9.17 0.05
CA ASP A 338 2.44 7.87 -0.11
C ASP A 338 3.57 7.99 -1.16
N CYS A 339 4.33 9.09 -1.11
CA CYS A 339 5.36 9.42 -2.09
C CYS A 339 6.54 8.43 -2.06
N LYS A 340 6.60 7.54 -3.05
CA LYS A 340 7.67 6.56 -3.24
C LYS A 340 7.95 6.41 -4.74
N PRO A 341 9.14 5.91 -5.16
CA PRO A 341 9.50 5.80 -6.57
C PRO A 341 8.46 5.07 -7.45
N SER A 342 7.70 4.09 -6.94
CA SER A 342 6.62 3.44 -7.71
C SER A 342 5.51 4.37 -8.17
N GLN A 343 5.37 5.55 -7.55
CA GLN A 343 4.30 6.50 -7.85
C GLN A 343 4.65 7.43 -9.01
N PHE A 344 5.88 7.36 -9.52
CA PHE A 344 6.36 8.20 -10.62
C PHE A 344 6.53 7.33 -11.86
N LEU A 345 5.80 7.64 -12.93
CA LEU A 345 6.07 7.11 -14.26
C LEU A 345 6.86 8.15 -15.05
N ILE A 346 8.00 7.74 -15.59
CA ILE A 346 8.89 8.60 -16.37
C ILE A 346 8.67 8.30 -17.86
N SER A 347 8.46 9.34 -18.65
CA SER A 347 8.28 9.26 -20.10
C SER A 347 8.87 10.50 -20.78
N ASP A 348 8.98 10.48 -22.11
CA ASP A 348 9.41 11.63 -22.89
C ASP A 348 8.43 12.82 -22.78
N ALA A 349 7.16 12.56 -22.45
CA ALA A 349 6.16 13.59 -22.23
C ALA A 349 6.28 14.28 -20.86
N GLY A 350 7.07 13.72 -19.94
CA GLY A 350 7.22 14.20 -18.56
C GLY A 350 6.92 13.13 -17.52
N VAL A 351 6.56 13.59 -16.32
CA VAL A 351 6.39 12.74 -15.14
C VAL A 351 4.92 12.61 -14.77
N ALA A 352 4.42 11.37 -14.79
CA ALA A 352 3.10 11.09 -14.26
C ALA A 352 3.15 10.65 -12.81
N LEU A 353 2.33 11.30 -11.97
CA LEU A 353 2.13 10.91 -10.58
C LEU A 353 0.90 10.00 -10.47
N LEU A 354 1.06 8.85 -9.82
CA LEU A 354 0.04 7.85 -9.62
C LEU A 354 -0.45 7.81 -8.16
N ASP A 355 -1.70 7.40 -7.97
CA ASP A 355 -2.27 6.98 -6.68
C ASP A 355 -2.40 8.05 -5.57
N PHE A 356 -3.19 9.08 -5.85
CA PHE A 356 -3.59 10.13 -4.88
C PHE A 356 -4.55 9.65 -3.77
N ASP A 357 -4.71 8.35 -3.55
CA ASP A 357 -5.52 7.77 -2.46
C ASP A 357 -5.17 8.33 -1.08
N HIS A 358 -3.90 8.67 -0.91
CA HIS A 358 -3.32 9.15 0.32
C HIS A 358 -2.96 10.64 0.27
N CYS A 359 -3.45 11.41 -0.70
CA CYS A 359 -3.19 12.84 -0.69
C CYS A 359 -3.92 13.55 0.46
N GLY A 360 -3.44 14.75 0.78
CA GLY A 360 -4.00 15.60 1.83
C GLY A 360 -3.05 16.71 2.27
N MET A 361 -3.58 17.63 3.07
CA MET A 361 -2.83 18.75 3.64
C MET A 361 -1.89 18.25 4.74
N ALA A 362 -0.59 18.40 4.52
CA ALA A 362 0.48 18.01 5.44
C ALA A 362 1.74 18.86 5.19
N ASP A 363 2.78 18.65 6.00
CA ASP A 363 4.11 19.18 5.67
C ASP A 363 4.68 18.45 4.44
N PRO A 364 5.08 19.16 3.37
CA PRO A 364 5.69 18.55 2.19
C PRO A 364 6.95 17.74 2.48
N ALA A 365 7.64 18.01 3.60
CA ALA A 365 8.74 17.19 4.07
C ALA A 365 8.33 15.73 4.36
N ASN A 366 7.05 15.45 4.65
CA ASN A 366 6.54 14.08 4.80
C ASN A 366 6.69 13.24 3.53
N ASP A 367 6.44 13.84 2.37
CA ASP A 367 6.56 13.13 1.09
C ASP A 367 8.02 12.94 0.69
N VAL A 368 8.84 13.98 0.87
CA VAL A 368 10.28 13.88 0.66
C VAL A 368 10.86 12.78 1.57
N GLY A 369 10.61 12.82 2.88
CA GLY A 369 11.06 11.80 3.82
C GLY A 369 10.54 10.39 3.47
N THR A 370 9.32 10.25 2.93
CA THR A 370 8.80 8.95 2.47
C THR A 370 9.55 8.43 1.24
N PHE A 371 9.98 9.32 0.33
CA PHE A 371 10.79 8.98 -0.82
C PHE A 371 12.20 8.53 -0.37
N LEU A 372 12.88 9.33 0.45
CA LEU A 372 14.22 9.03 0.99
C LEU A 372 14.22 7.70 1.74
N ALA A 373 13.28 7.51 2.68
CA ALA A 373 13.12 6.27 3.44
C ALA A 373 12.84 5.06 2.56
N THR A 374 12.32 5.24 1.33
CA THR A 374 12.14 4.15 0.38
C THR A 374 13.48 3.71 -0.22
N LEU A 375 14.32 4.65 -0.65
CA LEU A 375 15.69 4.35 -1.10
C LEU A 375 16.51 3.72 0.02
N ARG A 376 16.41 4.27 1.24
CA ARG A 376 17.08 3.74 2.42
C ARG A 376 16.66 2.31 2.76
N GLN A 377 15.36 2.01 2.68
CA GLN A 377 14.84 0.65 2.86
C GLN A 377 15.42 -0.31 1.79
N LEU A 378 15.59 0.11 0.54
CA LEU A 378 16.19 -0.73 -0.49
C LEU A 378 17.66 -1.06 -0.16
N ALA A 379 18.42 -0.06 0.30
CA ALA A 379 19.82 -0.26 0.72
C ALA A 379 19.92 -1.24 1.89
N ILE A 380 19.08 -1.07 2.93
CA ILE A 380 19.04 -1.96 4.09
C ILE A 380 18.71 -3.41 3.68
N ARG A 381 17.70 -3.61 2.84
CA ARG A 381 17.38 -4.98 2.39
C ARG A 381 18.52 -5.61 1.59
N GLN A 382 19.21 -4.83 0.77
CA GLN A 382 20.36 -5.31 0.01
C GLN A 382 21.51 -5.72 0.94
N SER A 383 21.78 -4.92 1.97
CA SER A 383 22.77 -5.25 3.01
C SER A 383 22.40 -6.55 3.74
N LEU A 384 21.14 -6.70 4.16
CA LEU A 384 20.65 -7.92 4.82
C LEU A 384 20.71 -9.17 3.93
N LYS A 385 20.38 -9.06 2.63
CA LYS A 385 20.42 -10.19 1.68
C LYS A 385 21.85 -10.66 1.38
N SER A 386 22.78 -9.72 1.28
CA SER A 386 24.17 -9.96 0.87
C SER A 386 25.13 -10.25 2.03
N HIS A 387 24.70 -10.08 3.28
CA HIS A 387 25.56 -10.13 4.46
C HIS A 387 26.76 -9.17 4.37
N GLY A 388 26.58 -7.99 3.74
CA GLY A 388 27.60 -6.94 3.66
C GLY A 388 28.74 -7.16 2.67
N ARG A 389 28.57 -7.99 1.63
CA ARG A 389 29.59 -8.17 0.56
C ARG A 389 29.72 -6.93 -0.33
N ASP A 390 30.88 -6.70 -0.94
CA ASP A 390 31.24 -5.49 -1.70
C ASP A 390 30.18 -4.99 -2.72
N PRO A 391 29.51 -5.84 -3.54
CA PRO A 391 28.49 -5.36 -4.48
C PRO A 391 27.28 -4.72 -3.78
N ALA A 392 26.95 -5.15 -2.56
CA ALA A 392 25.88 -4.55 -1.78
C ALA A 392 26.28 -3.22 -1.16
N SER A 393 27.55 -3.06 -0.78
CA SER A 393 28.11 -1.79 -0.33
C SER A 393 28.09 -0.76 -1.46
N ALA A 394 28.51 -1.13 -2.67
CA ALA A 394 28.44 -0.26 -3.85
C ALA A 394 26.99 0.16 -4.19
N ARG A 395 26.06 -0.79 -4.16
CA ARG A 395 24.63 -0.51 -4.39
C ARG A 395 24.03 0.39 -3.32
N SER A 396 24.41 0.20 -2.05
CA SER A 396 23.97 1.05 -0.95
C SER A 396 24.49 2.47 -1.11
N ALA A 397 25.79 2.64 -1.43
CA ALA A 397 26.37 3.95 -1.73
C ALA A 397 25.66 4.66 -2.89
N TRP A 398 25.35 3.93 -3.97
CA TRP A 398 24.62 4.47 -5.11
C TRP A 398 23.19 4.94 -4.75
N LEU A 399 22.47 4.19 -3.91
CA LEU A 399 21.15 4.59 -3.40
C LEU A 399 21.22 5.85 -2.54
N LEU A 400 22.28 5.99 -1.72
CA LEU A 400 22.54 7.20 -0.94
C LEU A 400 22.83 8.41 -1.84
N THR A 401 23.57 8.22 -2.93
CA THR A 401 23.78 9.28 -3.92
C THR A 401 22.46 9.73 -4.56
N LEU A 402 21.58 8.79 -4.94
CA LEU A 402 20.25 9.13 -5.45
C LEU A 402 19.39 9.88 -4.43
N GLU A 403 19.47 9.47 -3.16
CA GLU A 403 18.75 10.12 -2.06
C GLU A 403 19.18 11.58 -1.91
N ASN A 404 20.48 11.85 -1.91
CA ASN A 404 21.02 13.21 -1.86
C ASN A 404 20.62 14.03 -3.08
N HIS A 405 20.76 13.48 -4.29
CA HIS A 405 20.37 14.16 -5.53
C HIS A 405 18.89 14.52 -5.55
N PHE A 406 18.01 13.61 -5.08
CA PHE A 406 16.58 13.88 -4.98
C PHE A 406 16.31 15.05 -4.03
N LEU A 407 16.89 15.04 -2.83
CA LEU A 407 16.67 16.09 -1.85
C LEU A 407 17.21 17.45 -2.34
N ASP A 408 18.39 17.47 -2.94
CA ASP A 408 19.03 18.67 -3.45
C ASP A 408 18.23 19.30 -4.60
N ASP A 409 17.81 18.49 -5.57
CA ASP A 409 17.01 18.95 -6.70
C ASP A 409 15.63 19.43 -6.24
N TYR A 410 14.99 18.68 -5.33
CA TYR A 410 13.70 19.09 -4.75
C TYR A 410 13.82 20.44 -4.04
N CYS A 411 14.84 20.63 -3.20
CA CYS A 411 15.03 21.89 -2.46
C CYS A 411 15.30 23.05 -3.43
N THR A 412 16.09 22.81 -4.48
CA THR A 412 16.37 23.82 -5.52
C THR A 412 15.09 24.19 -6.28
N ALA A 413 14.34 23.20 -6.76
CA ALA A 413 13.11 23.40 -7.53
C ALA A 413 11.98 24.06 -6.73
N SER A 414 11.93 23.83 -5.42
CA SER A 414 10.91 24.40 -4.52
C SER A 414 11.41 25.58 -3.66
N GLN A 415 12.63 26.06 -3.89
CA GLN A 415 13.26 27.17 -3.16
C GLN A 415 13.25 26.99 -1.63
N ARG A 416 13.63 25.80 -1.17
CA ARG A 416 13.65 25.43 0.25
C ARG A 416 15.02 25.58 0.87
N ASP A 417 15.02 25.90 2.16
CA ASP A 417 16.20 26.18 2.97
C ASP A 417 16.64 24.97 3.82
N ASP A 418 17.63 25.20 4.69
CA ASP A 418 18.13 24.20 5.63
C ASP A 418 17.09 23.75 6.66
N GLY A 419 16.09 24.60 6.97
CA GLY A 419 14.96 24.23 7.82
C GLY A 419 14.19 23.08 7.21
N PHE A 420 13.92 23.13 5.90
CA PHE A 420 13.27 22.03 5.18
C PHE A 420 14.08 20.74 5.24
N ARG A 421 15.41 20.80 5.09
CA ARG A 421 16.28 19.60 5.15
C ARG A 421 16.21 18.91 6.51
N LYS A 422 16.15 19.68 7.61
CA LYS A 422 15.94 19.15 8.96
C LYS A 422 14.58 18.45 9.09
N ARG A 423 13.52 19.07 8.57
CA ARG A 423 12.18 18.44 8.54
C ARG A 423 12.19 17.18 7.69
N ALA A 424 12.83 17.17 6.53
CA ALA A 424 12.92 16.01 5.64
C ALA A 424 13.62 14.82 6.33
N ALA A 425 14.72 15.05 7.03
CA ALA A 425 15.40 14.02 7.83
C ALA A 425 14.52 13.48 8.97
N TRP A 426 13.81 14.36 9.67
CA TRP A 426 12.85 13.93 10.70
C TRP A 426 11.70 13.09 10.11
N TYR A 427 11.13 13.51 9.00
CA TYR A 427 10.08 12.77 8.30
C TYR A 427 10.60 11.49 7.63
N GLU A 428 11.89 11.41 7.29
CA GLU A 428 12.54 10.17 6.86
C GLU A 428 12.51 9.15 8.00
N ALA A 429 12.90 9.54 9.22
CA ALA A 429 12.81 8.70 10.40
C ALA A 429 11.37 8.24 10.68
N VAL A 430 10.38 9.16 10.60
CA VAL A 430 8.95 8.81 10.68
C VAL A 430 8.59 7.74 9.64
N ALA A 431 8.99 7.92 8.39
CA ALA A 431 8.68 7.00 7.31
C ALA A 431 9.39 5.64 7.48
N LEU A 432 10.61 5.60 8.03
CA LEU A 432 11.33 4.39 8.38
C LEU A 432 10.61 3.61 9.50
N VAL A 433 10.15 4.27 10.57
CA VAL A 433 9.31 3.64 11.61
C VAL A 433 8.00 3.12 11.01
N ARG A 434 7.32 3.92 10.16
CA ARG A 434 6.12 3.47 9.43
C ARG A 434 6.38 2.20 8.63
N LYS A 435 7.52 2.14 7.94
CA LYS A 435 7.97 0.98 7.16
C LYS A 435 8.35 -0.21 8.05
N ALA A 436 8.98 0.00 9.19
CA ALA A 436 9.30 -1.04 10.16
C ALA A 436 8.02 -1.69 10.71
N LEU A 437 7.08 -0.88 11.18
CA LEU A 437 5.77 -1.34 11.68
C LEU A 437 4.96 -2.07 10.59
N ARG A 438 5.02 -1.62 9.33
CA ARG A 438 4.39 -2.32 8.20
C ARG A 438 5.15 -3.60 7.84
N GLY A 439 6.47 -3.60 7.94
CA GLY A 439 7.34 -4.75 7.68
C GLY A 439 7.06 -5.88 8.66
N PHE A 440 6.97 -5.57 9.95
CA PHE A 440 6.59 -6.53 10.98
C PHE A 440 5.22 -7.14 10.70
N GLY A 441 4.22 -6.30 10.39
CA GLY A 441 2.88 -6.77 10.05
C GLY A 441 2.82 -7.69 8.82
N ARG A 442 3.83 -7.70 7.95
CA ARG A 442 3.89 -8.56 6.76
C ARG A 442 4.84 -9.75 6.92
N SER A 443 5.82 -9.64 7.80
CA SER A 443 6.80 -10.69 8.05
C SER A 443 7.38 -10.49 9.47
N PRO A 444 6.67 -10.96 10.51
CA PRO A 444 7.05 -10.74 11.91
C PRO A 444 8.43 -11.29 12.29
N PHE A 445 8.92 -12.27 11.51
CA PHE A 445 10.20 -12.96 11.73
C PHE A 445 11.34 -12.42 10.86
N SER A 446 11.09 -11.39 10.05
CA SER A 446 12.14 -10.76 9.25
C SER A 446 13.06 -9.90 10.14
N PRO A 447 14.37 -9.82 9.87
CA PRO A 447 15.25 -8.86 10.54
C PRO A 447 15.03 -7.41 10.06
N LEU A 448 14.33 -7.21 8.95
CA LEU A 448 14.15 -5.90 8.32
C LEU A 448 13.49 -4.84 9.23
N PRO A 449 12.42 -5.13 10.00
CA PRO A 449 11.82 -4.14 10.89
C PRO A 449 12.79 -3.57 11.92
N GLY A 450 13.65 -4.39 12.53
CA GLY A 450 14.65 -3.93 13.50
C GLY A 450 15.73 -3.08 12.83
N ALA A 451 16.20 -3.48 11.64
CA ALA A 451 17.16 -2.69 10.88
C ALA A 451 16.59 -1.31 10.45
N LEU A 452 15.29 -1.25 10.09
CA LEU A 452 14.62 0.01 9.78
C LEU A 452 14.42 0.90 11.02
N ALA A 453 14.13 0.31 12.18
CA ALA A 453 14.02 1.05 13.44
C ALA A 453 15.38 1.64 13.86
N ALA A 454 16.47 0.88 13.69
CA ALA A 454 17.82 1.35 13.94
C ALA A 454 18.20 2.49 12.99
N GLU A 455 17.89 2.38 11.69
CA GLU A 455 18.19 3.47 10.75
C GLU A 455 17.33 4.72 11.05
N ALA A 456 16.08 4.56 11.46
CA ALA A 456 15.25 5.68 11.87
C ALA A 456 15.88 6.47 13.03
N TRP A 457 16.57 5.79 13.95
CA TRP A 457 17.33 6.43 15.01
C TRP A 457 18.51 7.24 14.46
N ASN A 458 19.25 6.68 13.50
CA ASN A 458 20.42 7.32 12.90
C ASN A 458 20.08 8.60 12.12
N CYS A 459 18.85 8.74 11.61
CA CYS A 459 18.37 9.95 10.96
C CYS A 459 18.16 11.14 11.92
N LEU A 460 18.24 10.94 13.25
CA LEU A 460 17.86 11.94 14.26
C LEU A 460 19.01 12.41 15.18
N PRO A 461 20.22 12.73 14.67
CA PRO A 461 21.37 13.04 15.52
C PRO A 461 21.13 14.28 16.41
N ASP A 462 20.45 15.31 15.90
CA ASP A 462 20.19 16.59 16.61
C ASP A 462 19.06 16.52 17.65
N LEU A 463 18.30 15.42 17.67
CA LEU A 463 17.23 15.17 18.65
C LEU A 463 17.66 14.23 19.77
N ASN A 464 18.91 13.74 19.74
CA ASN A 464 19.41 12.83 20.74
C ASN A 464 19.90 13.62 21.99
N PRO A 465 19.26 13.47 23.17
CA PRO A 465 19.72 14.11 24.40
C PRO A 465 21.04 13.52 24.93
N SER A 466 21.51 12.41 24.35
CA SER A 466 22.76 11.74 24.67
C SER A 466 23.69 11.75 23.46
N GLY A 467 24.54 12.76 23.35
CA GLY A 467 25.59 12.87 22.34
C GLY A 467 26.58 11.71 22.38
N ILE A 468 26.18 10.55 21.85
CA ILE A 468 27.06 9.45 21.50
C ILE A 468 27.29 9.56 20.00
N ASP A 469 28.44 10.14 19.68
CA ASP A 469 29.03 10.13 18.36
C ASP A 469 29.33 8.67 17.96
N THR A 470 28.53 8.10 17.06
CA THR A 470 28.74 6.75 16.52
C THR A 470 29.75 6.72 15.35
N SER A 471 30.53 7.78 15.13
CA SER A 471 31.53 7.83 14.04
C SER A 471 32.83 7.04 14.29
N THR A 472 32.94 6.25 15.37
CA THR A 472 34.15 5.44 15.62
C THR A 472 33.85 3.98 15.99
N GLY A 473 33.38 3.21 15.00
CA GLY A 473 33.38 1.75 15.04
C GLY A 473 34.75 1.18 14.69
N ALA A 474 35.64 1.09 15.68
CA ALA A 474 36.98 0.55 15.58
C ALA A 474 37.04 -0.89 15.07
N ARG A 475 38.07 -1.14 14.24
CA ARG A 475 38.69 -2.45 13.97
C ARG A 475 38.80 -3.25 15.28
N ARG A 476 38.22 -4.45 15.32
CA ARG A 476 38.66 -5.48 16.27
C ARG A 476 39.75 -6.31 15.59
N GLN A 477 41.00 -6.07 15.98
CA GLN A 477 42.01 -7.12 16.08
C GLN A 477 41.77 -7.83 17.42
N VAL A 478 41.48 -9.13 17.40
CA VAL A 478 42.34 -10.27 17.81
C VAL A 478 41.68 -11.52 17.26
#